data_AF-X1ISF6-F1
#
_entry.id   AF-X1ISF6-F1
#
_cell.length_a   1.000
_cell.length_b   1.000
_cell.length_c   1.000
_cell.angle_alpha   90.00
_cell.angle_beta   90.00
_cell.angle_gamma   90.00
#
_symmetry.space_group_name_H-M   'P 1'
#
loop_
_entity.id
_entity.type
_entity.pdbx_description
1 polymer ?
#
loop_
_entity_poly.entity_id
_entity_poly.type
_entity_poly.pdbx_seq_one_letter_code
_entity_poly.pdbx_strand_id
1 'polypeptide(L)' 'LVYNHQGKIYECELKTSREIGLDITAIQLKELAKHCQNLIVLVPRGCTEEMATILNMINLDRLVVIRPYDSFEEDI' A
#
# COMPACT_ATOMS: atom_id res chain seq x y z
N LEU A 1 4.30 8.74 4.10
CA LEU A 1 3.67 10.09 4.00
C LEU A 1 2.45 10.11 4.93
N VAL A 2 2.22 11.17 5.69
CA VAL A 2 1.06 11.26 6.63
C VAL A 2 0.31 12.55 6.37
N TYR A 3 -1.02 12.49 6.32
CA TYR A 3 -1.85 13.68 6.17
C TYR A 3 -3.11 13.63 7.04
N ASN A 4 -3.64 14.81 7.37
CA ASN A 4 -4.93 14.96 8.04
C ASN A 4 -5.97 15.42 7.01
N HIS A 5 -7.08 14.70 6.92
CA HIS A 5 -8.22 15.10 6.11
C HIS A 5 -9.50 14.92 6.92
N GLN A 6 -10.28 16.00 7.07
CA GLN A 6 -11.54 16.01 7.83
C GLN A 6 -11.39 15.48 9.27
N GLY A 7 -10.27 15.81 9.93
CA GLY A 7 -10.00 15.38 11.31
C GLY A 7 -9.54 13.93 11.45
N LYS A 8 -9.34 13.20 10.34
CA LYS A 8 -8.80 11.83 10.31
C LYS A 8 -7.37 11.84 9.82
N ILE A 9 -6.52 11.03 10.46
CA ILE A 9 -5.14 10.81 10.07
C ILE A 9 -5.09 9.66 9.08
N TYR A 10 -4.41 9.87 7.95
CA TYR A 10 -4.14 8.87 6.93
C TYR A 10 -2.64 8.68 6.78
N GLU A 11 -2.23 7.43 6.83
CA GLU A 11 -0.84 7.02 6.73
C GLU A 11 -0.65 6.29 5.41
N CYS A 12 0.30 6.76 4.60
CA CYS A 12 0.56 6.25 3.27
C CYS A 12 1.93 5.59 3.23
N GLU A 13 1.93 4.33 2.81
CA GLU A 13 3.13 3.55 2.49
C GLU A 13 3.26 3.43 0.97
N LEU A 14 4.41 3.82 0.43
CA LEU A 14 4.69 3.74 -1.01
C LEU A 14 5.41 2.43 -1.31
N LYS A 15 4.99 1.73 -2.37
CA LYS A 15 5.68 0.54 -2.88
C LYS A 15 5.87 0.64 -4.38
N THR A 16 7.04 0.24 -4.85
CA THR A 16 7.36 0.05 -6.26
C THR A 16 6.98 -1.35 -6.74
N SER A 17 6.89 -1.57 -8.06
CA SER A 17 6.60 -2.89 -8.65
C SER A 17 7.56 -3.98 -8.16
N ARG A 18 8.83 -3.62 -7.88
CA ARG A 18 9.86 -4.55 -7.38
C ARG A 18 9.63 -5.00 -5.94
N GLU A 19 8.97 -4.16 -5.14
CA GLU A 19 8.77 -4.43 -3.71
C GLU A 19 7.52 -5.26 -3.44
N ILE A 20 6.49 -5.15 -4.27
CA ILE A 20 5.15 -5.71 -4.00
C ILE A 20 5.22 -7.22 -3.74
N GLY A 21 5.94 -7.98 -4.56
CA GLY A 21 6.09 -9.44 -4.40
C GLY A 21 7.09 -9.90 -3.31
N LEU A 22 7.71 -9.01 -2.54
CA LEU A 22 8.69 -9.40 -1.53
C LEU A 22 8.02 -9.72 -0.19
N ASP A 23 8.46 -10.80 0.47
CA ASP A 23 7.98 -11.17 1.82
C ASP A 23 8.10 -10.04 2.84
N ILE A 24 9.14 -9.21 2.71
CA ILE A 24 9.35 -8.06 3.58
C ILE A 24 8.20 -7.05 3.49
N THR A 25 7.58 -6.88 2.32
CA THR A 25 6.43 -6.00 2.14
C THR A 25 5.23 -6.51 2.93
N ALA A 26 4.97 -7.81 2.91
CA ALA A 26 3.92 -8.42 3.72
C ALA A 26 4.15 -8.23 5.23
N ILE A 27 5.41 -8.39 5.69
CA ILE A 27 5.78 -8.18 7.09
C ILE A 27 5.57 -6.72 7.50
N GLN A 28 6.04 -5.78 6.68
CA GLN A 28 5.89 -4.35 6.92
C GLN A 28 4.41 -3.94 6.99
N LEU A 29 3.59 -4.38 6.04
CA LEU A 29 2.16 -4.06 6.02
C LEU A 29 1.42 -4.63 7.24
N LYS A 30 1.77 -5.84 7.68
CA LYS A 30 1.22 -6.41 8.92
C LYS A 30 1.58 -5.60 10.16
N GLU A 31 2.79 -5.07 10.24
CA GLU A 31 3.19 -4.26 11.39
C GLU A 31 2.51 -2.89 11.37
N LEU A 32 2.49 -2.21 10.23
CA LEU A 32 1.82 -0.92 10.06
C LEU A 32 0.32 -1.02 10.39
N ALA A 33 -0.36 -2.06 9.91
CA ALA A 33 -1.79 -2.26 10.14
C ALA A 33 -2.17 -2.45 11.62
N LYS A 34 -1.22 -2.73 12.52
CA LYS A 34 -1.49 -2.79 13.97
C LYS A 34 -1.63 -1.40 14.61
N HIS A 35 -0.96 -0.40 14.04
CA HIS A 35 -0.82 0.93 14.64
C HIS A 35 -1.58 1.99 13.85
N CYS A 36 -1.71 1.82 12.53
CA CYS A 36 -2.34 2.78 11.65
C CYS A 36 -3.86 2.62 11.63
N GLN A 37 -4.59 3.69 11.91
CA GLN A 37 -6.06 3.69 11.87
C GLN A 37 -6.60 3.72 10.42
N ASN A 38 -5.93 4.45 9.52
CA ASN A 38 -6.29 4.53 8.10
C ASN A 38 -5.03 4.36 7.24
N LEU A 39 -4.63 3.10 6.99
CA LEU A 39 -3.47 2.78 6.17
C LEU A 39 -3.84 2.73 4.69
N ILE A 40 -3.07 3.45 3.88
CA ILE A 40 -3.15 3.43 2.42
C ILE A 40 -1.82 2.92 1.88
N VAL A 41 -1.87 1.90 1.02
CA VAL A 41 -0.71 1.49 0.23
C VAL A 41 -0.80 2.10 -1.17
N LEU A 42 0.22 2.87 -1.54
CA LEU A 42 0.37 3.50 -2.84
C LEU A 42 1.22 2.58 -3.72
N VAL A 43 0.68 2.16 -4.86
CA VAL A 43 1.35 1.24 -5.79
C VAL A 43 1.28 1.75 -7.23
N PRO A 44 2.18 1.36 -8.13
CA PRO A 44 2.04 1.64 -9.55
C PRO A 44 0.69 1.13 -10.06
N ARG A 45 0.06 1.87 -10.97
CA ARG A 45 -1.26 1.53 -11.52
C ARG A 45 -1.36 0.08 -12.02
N GLY A 46 -0.30 -0.45 -12.62
CA GLY A 46 -0.25 -1.83 -13.12
C GLY A 46 -0.19 -2.92 -12.03
N CYS A 47 0.04 -2.57 -10.77
CA CYS A 47 0.27 -3.52 -9.68
C CYS A 47 -0.87 -3.58 -8.64
N THR A 48 -2.02 -2.96 -8.92
CA THR A 48 -3.14 -2.92 -7.96
C THR A 48 -3.71 -4.30 -7.65
N GLU A 49 -3.83 -5.18 -8.65
CA GLU A 49 -4.36 -6.54 -8.47
C GLU A 49 -3.39 -7.44 -7.70
N GLU A 50 -2.09 -7.29 -7.97
CA GLU A 50 -1.03 -8.03 -7.25
C GLU A 50 -1.03 -7.64 -5.77
N MET A 51 -1.06 -6.34 -5.47
CA MET A 51 -1.17 -5.85 -4.10
C MET A 51 -2.46 -6.32 -3.42
N ALA A 52 -3.60 -6.32 -4.13
CA ALA A 52 -4.87 -6.83 -3.61
C ALA A 52 -4.77 -8.32 -3.25
N THR A 53 -4.11 -9.12 -4.09
CA THR A 53 -3.87 -10.54 -3.83
C THR A 53 -3.03 -10.73 -2.57
N ILE A 54 -1.94 -9.97 -2.44
CA ILE A 54 -1.07 -10.04 -1.25
C ILE A 54 -1.85 -9.66 0.00
N LEU A 55 -2.58 -8.54 0.00
CA LEU A 55 -3.39 -8.10 1.14
C LEU A 55 -4.42 -9.16 1.55
N ASN A 56 -5.05 -9.84 0.58
CA ASN A 56 -5.95 -10.96 0.87
C ASN A 56 -5.22 -12.12 1.55
N MET A 57 -4.07 -12.55 1.02
CA MET A 57 -3.27 -13.63 1.59
C MET A 57 -2.82 -13.36 3.04
N ILE A 58 -2.64 -12.08 3.39
CA ILE A 58 -2.24 -11.66 4.75
C ILE A 58 -3.40 -11.16 5.62
N ASN A 59 -4.65 -11.29 5.16
CA ASN A 59 -5.87 -10.87 5.86
C ASN A 59 -5.93 -9.37 6.19
N LEU A 60 -5.42 -8.53 5.30
CA LEU A 60 -5.43 -7.06 5.43
C LEU A 60 -6.33 -6.37 4.40
N ASP A 61 -7.05 -7.12 3.56
CA ASP A 61 -7.94 -6.62 2.50
C ASP A 61 -9.04 -5.67 2.99
N ARG A 62 -9.42 -5.76 4.28
CA ARG A 62 -10.40 -4.88 4.91
C ARG A 62 -9.80 -3.73 5.72
N LEU A 63 -8.49 -3.75 5.96
CA LEU A 63 -7.79 -2.81 6.83
C LEU A 63 -6.92 -1.83 6.05
N VAL A 64 -6.48 -2.20 4.85
CA VAL A 64 -5.57 -1.42 4.02
C VAL A 64 -6.23 -1.06 2.71
N VAL A 65 -6.21 0.23 2.38
CA VAL A 65 -6.74 0.74 1.10
C VAL A 65 -5.62 0.82 0.07
N ILE A 66 -5.86 0.30 -1.14
CA ILE A 66 -4.92 0.45 -2.25
C ILE A 66 -5.25 1.72 -3.03
N ARG A 67 -4.23 2.52 -3.35
CA ARG A 67 -4.36 3.66 -4.26
C ARG A 67 -3.28 3.62 -5.34
N PRO A 68 -3.65 3.67 -6.63
CA PRO A 68 -2.67 3.70 -7.69
C PRO A 68 -1.99 5.06 -7.78
N TYR A 69 -0.71 5.07 -8.18
CA TYR A 69 -0.03 6.25 -8.68
C TYR A 69 0.50 5.99 -10.10
N ASP A 70 0.64 7.06 -10.86
CA ASP A 70 1.29 7.01 -12.17
C ASP A 70 2.80 7.09 -11.93
N SER A 71 3.49 5.98 -12.18
CA SER A 71 4.96 5.99 -12.22
C SER A 71 5.36 6.67 -13.52
N PHE A 72 6.07 7.78 -13.43
CA PHE A 72 6.83 8.31 -14.55
C PHE A 72 8.04 7.39 -14.77
N GLU A 73 7.79 6.15 -15.21
CA GLU A 73 8.84 5.45 -15.94
C GLU A 73 8.95 6.21 -17.26
N GLU A 74 9.96 7.08 -17.38
CA GLU A 74 10.34 7.66 -18.65
C GLU A 74 10.54 6.49 -19.62
N ASP A 75 9.72 6.44 -20.66
CA ASP A 75 10.01 5.69 -21.87
C ASP A 75 11.34 6.23 -22.43
N ILE A 76 12.47 5.60 -22.08
CA ILE A 76 13.80 5.84 -22.66
C ILE A 76 14.20 4.66 -23.54
#